data_AF-A0A9E1NV05-F1
#
_entry.id   AF-A0A9E1NV05-F1
#
_cell.length_a   1.000
_cell.length_b   1.000
_cell.length_c   1.000
_cell.angle_alpha   90.00
_cell.angle_beta   90.00
_cell.angle_gamma   90.00
#
_symmetry.space_group_name_H-M   'P 1'
#
loop_
_entity.id
_entity.type
_entity.pdbx_description
1 polymer ?
#
loop_
_entity_poly.entity_id
_entity_poly.type
_entity_poly.pdbx_seq_one_letter_code
_entity_poly.pdbx_strand_id
1 'polypeptide(L)'
;MNSQSHPILIELSEQLPETSTTYKYIHGPESFSQIASQAKEEFLCLSDLEIKLSNGLLGRAYLLQSGYEVWLKVMDADADGDADDERIRLIGFLKLIIELAEELEEE
;
A
#
# COMPACT_ATOMS: atom_id res chain seq x y z
N MET A 1 -15.32 17.85 6.45
CA MET A 1 -14.13 18.21 7.24
C MET A 1 -12.96 18.25 6.28
N ASN A 2 -12.05 19.21 6.43
CA ASN A 2 -11.02 19.47 5.42
C ASN A 2 -10.05 18.29 5.32
N SER A 3 -10.00 17.67 4.14
CA SER A 3 -9.07 16.64 3.71
C SER A 3 -7.64 17.19 3.66
N GLN A 4 -7.04 17.45 4.82
CA GLN A 4 -5.60 17.70 4.90
C GLN A 4 -4.95 16.42 5.43
N SER A 5 -4.10 15.85 4.58
CA SER A 5 -3.22 14.72 4.86
C SER A 5 -2.69 14.77 6.29
N HIS A 6 -2.98 13.74 7.09
CA HIS A 6 -2.59 13.69 8.49
C HIS A 6 -1.05 13.58 8.59
N PRO A 7 -0.35 14.38 9.43
CA PRO A 7 1.12 14.38 9.48
C PRO A 7 1.74 13.00 9.71
N ILE A 8 1.10 12.16 10.53
CA ILE A 8 1.60 10.80 10.78
C ILE A 8 1.41 9.91 9.54
N LEU A 9 0.32 10.06 8.79
CA LEU A 9 0.14 9.31 7.53
C LEU A 9 1.21 9.71 6.50
N ILE A 10 1.56 11.00 6.44
CA ILE A 10 2.65 11.47 5.57
C ILE A 10 3.96 10.77 5.94
N GLU A 11 4.36 10.78 7.21
CA GLU A 11 5.58 10.11 7.67
C GLU A 11 5.59 8.61 7.36
N LEU A 12 4.48 7.91 7.62
CA LEU A 12 4.36 6.48 7.32
C LEU A 12 4.44 6.20 5.82
N SER A 13 3.92 7.11 4.98
CA SER A 13 3.93 6.96 3.53
C SER A 13 5.34 6.98 2.93
N GLU A 14 6.32 7.61 3.58
CA GLU A 14 7.71 7.67 3.10
C GLU A 14 8.37 6.29 3.00
N GLN A 15 7.78 5.28 3.64
CA GLN A 15 8.23 3.90 3.61
C GLN A 15 7.60 3.10 2.46
N LEU A 16 6.63 3.68 1.74
CA LEU A 16 6.04 3.10 0.55
C LEU A 16 6.76 3.62 -0.70
N PRO A 17 6.68 2.91 -1.83
CA PRO A 17 7.08 3.49 -3.11
C PRO A 17 6.26 4.76 -3.39
N GLU A 18 6.92 5.85 -3.78
CA GLU A 18 6.24 7.11 -4.14
C GLU A 18 5.28 6.93 -5.33
N THR A 19 5.55 5.92 -6.15
CA THR A 19 4.69 5.55 -7.28
C THR A 19 3.42 4.83 -6.84
N SER A 20 3.36 4.33 -5.60
CA SER A 20 2.22 3.57 -5.08
C SER A 20 0.97 4.43 -5.00
N THR A 21 -0.19 3.81 -5.22
CA THR A 21 -1.47 4.52 -5.13
C THR A 21 -1.76 4.95 -3.69
N THR A 22 -1.45 4.11 -2.69
CA THR A 22 -1.58 4.51 -1.27
C THR A 22 -0.77 5.76 -0.95
N TYR A 23 0.49 5.85 -1.39
CA TYR A 23 1.29 7.06 -1.23
C TYR A 23 0.58 8.28 -1.84
N LYS A 24 0.13 8.16 -3.10
CA LYS A 24 -0.55 9.26 -3.79
C LYS A 24 -1.85 9.69 -3.10
N TYR A 25 -2.62 8.75 -2.57
CA TYR A 25 -3.85 9.04 -1.84
C TYR A 25 -3.57 9.78 -0.54
N ILE A 26 -2.52 9.40 0.20
CA ILE A 26 -2.12 10.10 1.43
C ILE A 26 -1.74 11.56 1.14
N HIS A 27 -1.03 11.82 0.03
CA HIS A 27 -0.61 13.16 -0.39
C HIS A 27 -1.65 13.89 -1.25
N GLY A 28 -2.80 13.28 -1.48
CA GLY A 28 -3.86 13.75 -2.37
C GLY A 28 -5.11 14.24 -1.63
N PRO A 29 -6.20 14.51 -2.38
CA PRO A 29 -7.47 14.96 -1.80
C PRO A 29 -8.34 13.82 -1.22
N GLU A 30 -7.88 12.57 -1.28
CA GLU A 30 -8.64 11.39 -0.87
C GLU A 30 -8.97 11.38 0.63
N SER A 31 -10.12 10.78 0.98
CA SER A 31 -10.53 10.63 2.38
C SER A 31 -9.76 9.52 3.11
N PHE A 32 -9.80 9.51 4.44
CA PHE A 32 -9.20 8.44 5.23
C PHE A 32 -9.80 7.07 4.91
N SER A 33 -11.12 6.98 4.71
CA SER A 33 -11.77 5.75 4.21
C SER A 33 -11.21 5.27 2.86
N GLN A 34 -10.92 6.18 1.92
CA GLN A 34 -10.34 5.84 0.62
C GLN A 34 -8.89 5.37 0.76
N ILE A 35 -8.10 6.04 1.61
CA ILE A 35 -6.72 5.64 1.94
C ILE A 35 -6.71 4.24 2.56
N ALA A 36 -7.54 3.99 3.57
CA ALA A 36 -7.62 2.69 4.25
C ALA A 36 -8.02 1.57 3.28
N SER A 37 -9.00 1.83 2.40
CA SER A 37 -9.47 0.85 1.41
C SER A 37 -8.37 0.50 0.41
N GLN A 38 -7.67 1.51 -0.12
CA GLN A 38 -6.55 1.30 -1.04
C GLN A 38 -5.40 0.53 -0.39
N ALA A 39 -4.99 0.95 0.81
CA ALA A 39 -3.90 0.32 1.55
C ALA A 39 -4.21 -1.14 1.89
N LYS A 40 -5.48 -1.47 2.20
CA LYS A 40 -5.94 -2.87 2.41
C LYS A 40 -5.77 -3.73 1.16
N GLU A 41 -6.14 -3.22 -0.02
CA GLU A 41 -5.98 -3.99 -1.25
C GLU A 41 -4.50 -4.26 -1.54
N GLU A 42 -3.63 -3.26 -1.38
CA GLU A 42 -2.19 -3.42 -1.53
C GLU A 42 -1.60 -4.38 -0.48
N PHE A 43 -2.02 -4.27 0.78
CA PHE A 43 -1.62 -5.16 1.87
C PHE A 43 -1.96 -6.62 1.56
N LEU A 44 -3.19 -6.88 1.12
CA LEU A 44 -3.64 -8.24 0.77
C LEU A 44 -2.83 -8.80 -0.40
N CYS A 45 -2.58 -7.99 -1.43
CA CYS A 45 -1.82 -8.43 -2.59
C CYS A 45 -0.34 -8.67 -2.27
N LEU A 46 0.28 -7.86 -1.41
CA LEU A 46 1.65 -8.09 -0.96
C LEU A 46 1.75 -9.31 -0.03
N SER A 47 0.69 -9.62 0.70
CA SER A 47 0.62 -10.82 1.55
C SER A 47 0.48 -12.11 0.73
N ASP A 48 -0.25 -12.06 -0.38
CA ASP A 48 -0.42 -13.18 -1.32
C ASP A 48 -0.54 -12.65 -2.76
N LEU A 49 0.51 -12.83 -3.56
CA LEU A 49 0.57 -12.35 -4.94
C LEU A 49 -0.37 -13.11 -5.89
N GLU A 50 -0.74 -14.34 -5.53
CA GLU A 50 -1.63 -15.21 -6.30
C GLU A 50 -3.11 -15.05 -5.87
N ILE A 51 -3.38 -14.16 -4.90
CA ILE A 51 -4.75 -13.87 -4.47
C ILE A 51 -5.56 -13.31 -5.63
N LYS A 52 -6.83 -13.73 -5.72
CA LYS A 52 -7.78 -13.15 -6.65
C LYS A 52 -8.67 -12.15 -5.93
N LEU A 53 -8.60 -10.89 -6.34
CA LEU A 53 -9.41 -9.80 -5.80
C LEU A 53 -10.89 -9.92 -6.21
N SER A 54 -11.75 -9.14 -5.55
CA SER A 54 -13.21 -9.12 -5.79
C SER A 54 -13.56 -8.75 -7.24
N ASN A 55 -12.74 -7.92 -7.88
CA ASN A 55 -12.85 -7.54 -9.29
C ASN A 55 -12.28 -8.60 -10.27
N GLY A 56 -11.74 -9.70 -9.74
CA GLY A 56 -11.18 -10.80 -10.51
C GLY A 56 -9.72 -10.63 -10.95
N LEU A 57 -9.06 -9.51 -10.63
CA LEU A 57 -7.63 -9.32 -10.87
C LEU A 57 -6.79 -10.17 -9.92
N LEU A 58 -5.65 -10.67 -10.42
CA LEU A 58 -4.63 -11.30 -9.58
C LEU A 58 -3.87 -10.23 -8.81
N GLY A 59 -3.46 -10.53 -7.58
CA GLY A 59 -2.80 -9.58 -6.68
C GLY A 59 -1.55 -8.96 -7.29
N ARG A 60 -0.71 -9.76 -7.96
CA ARG A 60 0.44 -9.25 -8.71
C ARG A 60 0.05 -8.25 -9.82
N ALA A 61 -1.02 -8.52 -10.55
CA ALA A 61 -1.50 -7.62 -11.61
C ALA A 61 -2.06 -6.32 -11.02
N TYR A 62 -2.70 -6.39 -9.85
CA TYR A 62 -3.17 -5.23 -9.12
C TYR A 62 -1.99 -4.37 -8.63
N LEU A 63 -0.99 -4.96 -7.99
CA LEU A 63 0.21 -4.25 -7.52
C LEU A 63 0.93 -3.52 -8.66
N LEU A 64 1.00 -4.13 -9.85
CA LEU A 64 1.54 -3.47 -11.03
C LEU A 64 0.77 -2.19 -11.38
N GLN A 65 -0.57 -2.25 -11.38
CA GLN A 65 -1.43 -1.08 -11.65
C GLN A 65 -1.33 -0.03 -10.52
N SER A 66 -1.13 -0.50 -9.29
CA SER A 66 -1.00 0.34 -8.10
C SER A 66 0.41 0.88 -7.90
N GLY A 67 1.30 0.77 -8.88
CA GLY A 67 2.60 1.47 -8.88
C GLY A 67 3.77 0.71 -8.27
N TYR A 68 3.67 -0.60 -8.04
CA TYR A 68 4.76 -1.43 -7.49
C TYR A 68 5.66 -2.05 -8.58
N GLU A 69 5.63 -1.55 -9.82
CA GLU A 69 6.38 -2.15 -10.93
C GLU A 69 7.88 -2.30 -10.63
N VAL A 70 8.51 -1.27 -10.06
CA VAL A 70 9.94 -1.30 -9.73
C VAL A 70 10.23 -2.34 -8.66
N TRP A 71 9.40 -2.38 -7.61
CA TRP A 71 9.54 -3.36 -6.53
C TRP A 71 9.35 -4.79 -7.04
N LEU A 72 8.33 -5.05 -7.86
CA LEU A 72 8.09 -6.36 -8.47
C LEU A 72 9.28 -6.81 -9.35
N LYS A 73 9.90 -5.89 -10.10
CA LYS A 73 11.10 -6.20 -10.88
C LYS A 73 12.30 -6.57 -10.02
N VAL A 74 12.48 -5.88 -8.88
CA VAL A 74 13.54 -6.20 -7.92
C VAL A 74 13.27 -7.57 -7.30
N MET A 75 12.03 -7.83 -6.87
CA MET A 75 11.62 -9.13 -6.32
C MET A 75 11.84 -10.29 -7.30
N ASP A 76 11.47 -10.12 -8.57
CA ASP A 76 11.67 -11.16 -9.60
C ASP A 76 13.15 -11.39 -9.92
N ALA A 77 14.01 -10.38 -9.72
CA ALA A 77 15.45 -10.45 -9.99
C ALA A 77 16.28 -10.94 -8.80
N ASP A 78 15.67 -10.97 -7.61
CA ASP A 78 16.37 -11.31 -6.38
C ASP A 78 16.30 -12.82 -6.10
N ALA A 79 17.40 -13.50 -6.42
CA ALA A 79 17.58 -14.93 -6.17
C ALA A 79 18.01 -15.23 -4.72
N ASP A 80 18.44 -14.21 -3.96
CA ASP A 80 19.12 -14.37 -2.67
C ASP A 80 18.21 -14.07 -1.45
N GLY A 81 17.01 -13.52 -1.65
CA GLY A 81 15.93 -13.48 -0.65
C GLY A 81 15.73 -12.16 0.11
N ASP A 82 16.46 -11.10 -0.21
CA ASP A 82 16.34 -9.77 0.41
C ASP A 82 14.99 -9.08 0.08
N ALA A 83 14.37 -9.43 -1.05
CA ALA A 83 13.08 -8.91 -1.49
C ALA A 83 11.92 -9.36 -0.58
N ASP A 84 12.07 -10.50 0.09
CA ASP A 84 11.09 -10.98 1.06
C ASP A 84 11.10 -10.13 2.34
N ASP A 85 12.28 -9.67 2.78
CA ASP A 85 12.41 -8.75 3.93
C ASP A 85 11.77 -7.39 3.62
N GLU A 86 11.99 -6.87 2.41
CA GLU A 86 11.35 -5.63 1.97
C GLU A 86 9.84 -5.79 1.81
N ARG A 87 9.36 -6.95 1.33
CA ARG A 87 7.93 -7.27 1.30
C ARG A 87 7.32 -7.18 2.70
N ILE A 88 7.96 -7.81 3.69
CA ILE A 88 7.49 -7.82 5.09
C ILE A 88 7.46 -6.39 5.65
N ARG A 89 8.47 -5.57 5.35
CA ARG A 89 8.50 -4.16 5.74
C ARG A 89 7.31 -3.38 5.18
N LEU A 90 7.06 -3.50 3.88
CA LEU A 90 5.94 -2.83 3.21
C LEU A 90 4.58 -3.26 3.78
N ILE A 91 4.39 -4.56 4.01
CA ILE A 91 3.18 -5.10 4.65
C ILE A 91 2.98 -4.47 6.03
N GLY A 92 4.05 -4.33 6.82
CA GLY A 92 4.01 -3.70 8.14
C GLY A 92 3.57 -2.24 8.09
N PHE A 93 4.14 -1.44 7.20
CA PHE A 93 3.76 -0.03 7.07
C PHE A 93 2.35 0.15 6.52
N LEU A 94 1.93 -0.67 5.54
CA LEU A 94 0.55 -0.66 5.07
C LEU A 94 -0.42 -0.99 6.21
N LYS A 95 -0.08 -1.94 7.09
CA LYS A 95 -0.92 -2.27 8.25
C LYS A 95 -1.08 -1.08 9.20
N LEU A 96 0.00 -0.35 9.50
CA LEU A 96 -0.05 0.85 10.33
C LEU A 96 -0.86 1.97 9.67
N ILE A 97 -0.70 2.17 8.36
CA ILE A 97 -1.47 3.16 7.59
C ILE A 97 -2.97 2.83 7.62
N ILE A 98 -3.34 1.56 7.46
CA ILE A 98 -4.73 1.10 7.52
C ILE A 98 -5.33 1.43 8.89
N GLU A 99 -4.66 1.01 9.97
CA GLU A 99 -5.16 1.20 11.34
C GLU A 99 -5.34 2.68 11.67
N LEU A 100 -4.35 3.51 11.34
CA LEU A 100 -4.44 4.95 11.58
C LEU A 100 -5.52 5.63 10.73
N ALA A 101 -5.65 5.26 9.45
CA ALA A 101 -6.67 5.85 8.58
C ALA A 101 -8.09 5.42 9.00
N GLU A 102 -8.27 4.22 9.52
CA GLU A 102 -9.55 3.80 10.10
C GLU A 102 -9.88 4.57 11.38
N GLU A 103 -8.91 4.72 12.29
CA GLU A 103 -9.07 5.49 13.52
C GLU A 103 -9.46 6.95 13.24
N LEU A 104 -8.78 7.60 12.28
CA LEU A 104 -9.06 8.98 11.88
C LEU A 104 -10.41 9.17 11.16
N GLU A 105 -10.99 8.12 10.57
CA GLU A 105 -12.33 8.18 9.97
C GLU A 105 -13.44 8.04 11.03
N GLU A 106 -13.15 7.38 12.15
CA GLU A 106 -14.09 7.22 13.28
C GLU A 106 -14.20 8.48 14.16
N GLU A 107 -13.27 9.44 14.03
CA GLU A 107 -13.23 10.74 14.75
C GLU A 107 -14.06 11.87 14.08
#